data_AF-X0YA93-F1
#
_entry.id   AF-X0YA93-F1
#
_cell.length_a   1.000
_cell.length_b   1.000
_cell.length_c   1.000
_cell.angle_alpha   90.00
_cell.angle_beta   90.00
_cell.angle_gamma   90.00
#
_symmetry.space_group_name_H-M   'P 1'
#
loop_
_entity.id
_entity.type
_entity.pdbx_description
1 polymer ?
#
loop_
_entity_poly.entity_id
_entity_poly.type
_entity_poly.pdbx_seq_one_letter_code
_entity_poly.pdbx_strand_id
1 'polypeptide(L)'
;LARFRAENAECLGCHETNTPLMVQDYLDSAKAAAGLKCESCHADNPAVAAGLEGHRFLPRPETCGACHPKQYEGHRANRHSIAYIRMLECGRYDDFPTEYAEGSGYHFTEEDVQQLRELMGSTGQTEPADAVVMSVQMCGQCHNVENRCDSCHFRHRFSPEEARNPMSCATCHMGPDHPQIEMYQHSKHGSRFDVYGDLETVPVCVDCHMPYNSQMLGQKTDQDG
;
A
#
# COMPACT_ATOMS: atom_id res chain seq x y z
N LEU A 1 -16.05 -19.23 17.19
CA LEU A 1 -14.67 -18.81 17.52
C LEU A 1 -13.74 -19.96 17.95
N ALA A 2 -14.12 -20.80 18.92
CA ALA A 2 -13.21 -21.83 19.47
C ALA A 2 -12.64 -22.81 18.42
N ARG A 3 -13.48 -23.31 17.50
CA ARG A 3 -13.06 -24.16 16.38
C ARG A 3 -12.06 -23.46 15.44
N PHE A 4 -12.35 -22.22 15.05
CA PHE A 4 -11.48 -21.40 14.21
C PHE A 4 -10.10 -21.15 14.86
N ARG A 5 -10.07 -20.88 16.17
CA ARG A 5 -8.83 -20.72 16.94
C ARG A 5 -8.02 -22.01 17.00
N ALA A 6 -8.68 -23.16 17.17
CA ALA A 6 -8.01 -24.47 17.16
C ALA A 6 -7.41 -24.80 15.79
N GLU A 7 -8.13 -24.48 14.70
CA GLU A 7 -7.67 -24.71 13.32
C GLU A 7 -6.56 -23.76 12.85
N ASN A 8 -6.26 -22.70 13.63
CA ASN A 8 -5.19 -21.71 13.41
C ASN A 8 -4.21 -21.64 14.60
N ALA A 9 -4.20 -22.67 15.47
CA ALA A 9 -3.55 -22.60 16.77
C ALA A 9 -2.03 -22.39 16.70
N GLU A 10 -1.39 -22.87 15.65
CA GLU A 10 0.06 -22.73 15.43
C GLU A 10 0.46 -21.27 15.21
N CYS A 11 -0.23 -20.57 14.30
CA CYS A 11 0.01 -19.15 14.04
C CYS A 11 -0.47 -18.29 15.21
N LEU A 12 -1.73 -18.47 15.64
CA LEU A 12 -2.34 -17.64 16.68
C LEU A 12 -1.63 -17.80 18.02
N GLY A 13 -1.21 -19.01 18.42
CA GLY A 13 -0.55 -19.23 19.71
C GLY A 13 0.75 -18.42 19.88
N CYS A 14 1.55 -18.33 18.81
CA CYS A 14 2.77 -17.53 18.81
C CYS A 14 2.49 -16.03 18.61
N HIS A 15 1.60 -15.68 17.67
CA HIS A 15 1.32 -14.28 17.32
C HIS A 15 0.46 -13.54 18.36
N GLU A 16 -0.33 -14.24 19.18
CA GLU A 16 -1.01 -13.62 20.32
C GLU A 16 -0.02 -13.12 21.38
N THR A 17 1.15 -13.74 21.46
CA THR A 17 2.22 -13.31 22.37
C THR A 17 3.10 -12.23 21.73
N ASN A 18 3.53 -12.45 20.49
CA ASN A 18 4.54 -11.60 19.84
C ASN A 18 3.96 -10.38 19.11
N THR A 19 2.74 -10.47 18.61
CA THR A 19 2.06 -9.41 17.84
C THR A 19 0.58 -9.30 18.23
N PRO A 20 0.24 -9.09 19.52
CA PRO A 20 -1.13 -9.19 20.01
C PRO A 20 -2.11 -8.25 19.30
N LEU A 21 -1.66 -7.03 18.96
CA LEU A 21 -2.51 -6.04 18.28
C LEU A 21 -2.82 -6.41 16.84
N MET A 22 -1.86 -7.04 16.12
CA MET A 22 -2.12 -7.52 14.75
C MET A 22 -3.12 -8.68 14.76
N VAL A 23 -3.03 -9.55 15.77
CA VAL A 23 -4.02 -10.62 15.97
C VAL A 23 -5.38 -10.03 16.32
N GLN A 24 -5.45 -9.02 17.17
CA GLN A 24 -6.70 -8.35 17.52
C GLN A 24 -7.36 -7.73 16.28
N ASP A 25 -6.62 -6.95 15.49
CA ASP A 25 -7.13 -6.36 14.23
C ASP A 25 -7.67 -7.42 13.27
N TYR A 26 -6.93 -8.53 13.13
CA TYR A 26 -7.34 -9.66 12.30
C TYR A 26 -8.62 -10.31 12.83
N LEU A 27 -8.71 -10.60 14.13
CA LEU A 27 -9.89 -11.22 14.74
C LEU A 27 -11.13 -10.36 14.61
N ASP A 28 -10.97 -9.04 14.62
CA ASP A 28 -12.08 -8.11 14.41
C ASP A 28 -12.49 -8.04 12.93
N SER A 29 -11.63 -8.45 11.99
CA SER A 29 -11.83 -8.30 10.55
C SER A 29 -12.93 -9.20 9.97
N ALA A 30 -13.48 -8.78 8.84
CA ALA A 30 -14.39 -9.63 8.05
C ALA A 30 -13.72 -10.93 7.56
N LYS A 31 -12.38 -10.97 7.49
CA LYS A 31 -11.63 -12.13 7.00
C LYS A 31 -11.64 -13.24 8.05
N ALA A 32 -11.37 -12.91 9.31
CA ALA A 32 -11.51 -13.86 10.41
C ALA A 32 -12.97 -14.29 10.60
N ALA A 33 -13.93 -13.37 10.46
CA ALA A 33 -15.36 -13.71 10.50
C ALA A 33 -15.78 -14.71 9.41
N ALA A 34 -15.17 -14.61 8.23
CA ALA A 34 -15.35 -15.56 7.12
C ALA A 34 -14.56 -16.87 7.28
N GLY A 35 -13.75 -17.01 8.34
CA GLY A 35 -12.95 -18.21 8.59
C GLY A 35 -11.69 -18.33 7.71
N LEU A 36 -11.28 -17.27 7.00
CA LEU A 36 -9.99 -17.26 6.30
C LEU A 36 -8.87 -17.36 7.31
N LYS A 37 -7.87 -18.18 7.03
CA LYS A 37 -6.76 -18.47 7.93
C LYS A 37 -5.54 -17.61 7.65
N CYS A 38 -4.57 -17.57 8.57
CA CYS A 38 -3.33 -16.80 8.38
C CYS A 38 -2.56 -17.30 7.14
N GLU A 39 -2.47 -18.62 7.00
CA GLU A 39 -1.82 -19.30 5.87
C GLU A 39 -2.46 -18.96 4.51
N SER A 40 -3.76 -18.63 4.49
CA SER A 40 -4.47 -18.26 3.26
C SER A 40 -3.92 -17.00 2.60
N CYS A 41 -3.16 -16.18 3.33
CA CYS A 41 -2.46 -15.04 2.77
C CYS A 41 -0.92 -15.17 2.86
N HIS A 42 -0.41 -15.86 3.89
CA HIS A 42 1.02 -15.91 4.17
C HIS A 42 1.75 -17.20 3.72
N ALA A 43 1.08 -18.34 3.56
CA ALA A 43 1.76 -19.64 3.35
C ALA A 43 2.05 -20.00 1.89
N ASP A 44 1.32 -19.43 0.92
CA ASP A 44 1.67 -19.52 -0.51
C ASP A 44 2.93 -18.70 -0.85
N ASN A 45 3.66 -18.25 0.18
CA ASN A 45 4.89 -17.52 0.02
C ASN A 45 6.13 -18.40 0.13
N PRO A 46 7.00 -18.44 -0.90
CA PRO A 46 8.22 -19.24 -0.88
C PRO A 46 9.15 -18.95 0.32
N ALA A 47 9.15 -17.74 0.86
CA ALA A 47 9.98 -17.37 2.02
C ALA A 47 9.45 -17.95 3.34
N VAL A 48 8.13 -18.17 3.45
CA VAL A 48 7.52 -18.90 4.56
C VAL A 48 7.74 -20.41 4.37
N ALA A 49 7.55 -20.93 3.15
CA ALA A 49 7.74 -22.34 2.82
C ALA A 49 9.20 -22.82 2.95
N ALA A 50 10.18 -21.93 2.76
CA ALA A 50 11.60 -22.24 2.87
C ALA A 50 12.14 -22.20 4.31
N GLY A 51 11.31 -21.90 5.32
CA GLY A 51 11.73 -21.89 6.72
C GLY A 51 12.87 -20.93 7.03
N LEU A 52 13.07 -19.90 6.21
CA LEU A 52 14.15 -18.93 6.39
C LEU A 52 13.91 -18.11 7.66
N GLU A 53 14.97 -17.93 8.43
CA GLU A 53 15.02 -17.00 9.57
C GLU A 53 14.57 -15.62 9.08
N GLY A 54 13.41 -15.12 9.57
CA GLY A 54 12.82 -13.86 9.10
C GLY A 54 11.57 -13.99 8.22
N HIS A 55 10.56 -14.75 8.68
CA HIS A 55 9.24 -14.95 8.04
C HIS A 55 8.37 -13.69 7.79
N ARG A 56 8.98 -12.50 7.66
CA ARG A 56 8.28 -11.25 7.34
C ARG A 56 8.06 -11.17 5.84
N PHE A 57 7.01 -11.83 5.35
CA PHE A 57 6.57 -11.65 3.96
C PHE A 57 5.19 -10.98 3.88
N LEU A 58 5.11 -9.95 3.04
CA LEU A 58 3.87 -9.23 2.73
C LEU A 58 3.14 -9.91 1.57
N PRO A 59 1.87 -10.34 1.73
CA PRO A 59 1.10 -10.92 0.64
C PRO A 59 1.11 -10.01 -0.60
N ARG A 60 1.38 -10.58 -1.78
CA ARG A 60 1.37 -9.83 -3.05
C ARG A 60 -0.07 -9.58 -3.52
N PRO A 61 -0.33 -8.58 -4.39
CA PRO A 61 -1.68 -8.29 -4.87
C PRO A 61 -2.35 -9.48 -5.55
N GLU A 62 -1.58 -10.38 -6.17
CA GLU A 62 -2.06 -11.62 -6.78
C GLU A 62 -2.75 -12.53 -5.76
N THR A 63 -2.25 -12.59 -4.51
CA THR A 63 -2.87 -13.33 -3.40
C THR A 63 -4.27 -12.79 -3.13
N CYS A 64 -4.44 -11.46 -3.16
CA CYS A 64 -5.75 -10.83 -3.02
C CYS A 64 -6.64 -11.08 -4.24
N GLY A 65 -6.07 -11.02 -5.45
CA GLY A 65 -6.77 -11.21 -6.72
C GLY A 65 -7.40 -12.59 -6.89
N ALA A 66 -6.86 -13.62 -6.24
CA ALA A 66 -7.47 -14.96 -6.23
C ALA A 66 -8.90 -14.97 -5.67
N CYS A 67 -9.22 -14.10 -4.71
CA CYS A 67 -10.56 -13.93 -4.13
C CYS A 67 -11.27 -12.65 -4.59
N HIS A 68 -10.51 -11.62 -4.99
CA HIS A 68 -11.00 -10.30 -5.37
C HIS A 68 -10.58 -9.91 -6.80
N PRO A 69 -10.96 -10.67 -7.84
CA PRO A 69 -10.45 -10.47 -9.19
C PRO A 69 -10.84 -9.10 -9.76
N LYS A 70 -12.06 -8.63 -9.48
CA LYS A 70 -12.52 -7.30 -9.91
C LYS A 70 -11.62 -6.20 -9.34
N GLN A 71 -11.42 -6.19 -8.02
CA GLN A 71 -10.59 -5.21 -7.31
C GLN A 71 -9.16 -5.21 -7.82
N TYR A 72 -8.61 -6.41 -8.02
CA TYR A 72 -7.27 -6.59 -8.54
C TYR A 72 -7.12 -6.04 -9.96
N GLU A 73 -8.02 -6.40 -10.87
CA GLU A 73 -8.03 -5.91 -12.25
C GLU A 73 -8.21 -4.39 -12.31
N GLY A 74 -9.14 -3.85 -11.52
CA GLY A 74 -9.34 -2.41 -11.40
C GLY A 74 -8.11 -1.68 -10.88
N HIS A 75 -7.40 -2.25 -9.90
CA HIS A 75 -6.13 -1.71 -9.42
C HIS A 75 -5.06 -1.70 -10.51
N ARG A 76 -4.90 -2.83 -11.21
CA ARG A 76 -3.92 -3.00 -12.29
C ARG A 76 -4.19 -2.11 -13.52
N ALA A 77 -5.44 -1.68 -13.71
CA ALA A 77 -5.84 -0.76 -14.76
C ALA A 77 -5.62 0.74 -14.42
N ASN A 78 -5.25 1.06 -13.18
CA ASN A 78 -5.22 2.43 -12.68
C ASN A 78 -3.78 2.94 -12.47
N ARG A 79 -3.60 4.27 -12.35
CA ARG A 79 -2.26 4.88 -12.20
C ARG A 79 -1.51 4.49 -10.93
N HIS A 80 -2.19 4.05 -9.87
CA HIS A 80 -1.53 3.54 -8.67
C HIS A 80 -0.77 2.24 -8.93
N SER A 81 -1.08 1.49 -9.99
CA SER A 81 -0.32 0.30 -10.35
C SER A 81 0.93 0.55 -11.21
N ILE A 82 1.29 1.81 -11.43
CA ILE A 82 2.58 2.26 -12.00
C ILE A 82 3.14 3.43 -11.18
N ALA A 83 2.75 3.55 -9.91
CA ALA A 83 3.03 4.73 -9.10
C ALA A 83 4.53 4.98 -8.92
N TYR A 84 5.33 3.92 -8.82
CA TYR A 84 6.77 4.04 -8.66
C TYR A 84 7.44 4.45 -9.98
N ILE A 85 7.02 3.85 -11.09
CA ILE A 85 7.49 4.20 -12.43
C ILE A 85 7.20 5.67 -12.73
N ARG A 86 5.98 6.14 -12.46
CA ARG A 86 5.61 7.55 -12.67
C ARG A 86 6.37 8.54 -11.79
N MET A 87 6.77 8.12 -10.59
CA MET A 87 7.63 8.92 -9.74
C MET A 87 9.02 9.07 -10.34
N LEU A 88 9.61 7.97 -10.83
CA LEU A 88 10.92 7.98 -11.50
C LEU A 88 10.91 8.79 -12.81
N GLU A 89 9.82 8.73 -13.57
CA GLU A 89 9.64 9.46 -14.84
C GLU A 89 9.34 10.96 -14.64
N CYS A 90 9.01 11.37 -13.42
CA CYS A 90 8.71 12.77 -13.14
C CYS A 90 9.99 13.60 -13.22
N GLY A 91 10.26 14.20 -14.39
CA GLY A 91 11.37 15.14 -14.65
C GLY A 91 11.37 16.40 -13.77
N ARG A 92 10.52 16.48 -12.74
CA ARG A 92 10.61 17.47 -11.66
C ARG A 92 11.88 17.27 -10.79
N TYR A 93 12.58 16.16 -10.96
CA TYR A 93 13.95 15.96 -10.46
C TYR A 93 15.04 16.55 -11.38
N ASP A 94 14.71 16.93 -12.61
CA ASP A 94 15.65 17.57 -13.55
C ASP A 94 15.91 19.04 -13.19
N ASP A 95 14.97 19.70 -12.49
CA ASP A 95 15.03 21.10 -12.06
C ASP A 95 15.63 21.29 -10.64
N PHE A 96 16.03 20.22 -9.95
CA PHE A 96 16.72 20.35 -8.66
C PHE A 96 18.08 21.04 -8.89
N PRO A 97 18.43 22.09 -8.12
CA PRO A 97 19.72 22.76 -8.26
C PRO A 97 20.85 21.73 -8.21
N THR A 98 21.75 21.76 -9.19
CA THR A 98 22.85 20.79 -9.29
C THR A 98 23.70 20.76 -8.01
N GLU A 99 23.72 21.83 -7.23
CA GLU A 99 24.37 21.89 -5.91
C GLU A 99 23.83 20.85 -4.90
N TYR A 100 22.56 20.43 -4.99
CA TYR A 100 21.99 19.32 -4.20
C TYR A 100 22.05 17.96 -4.94
N ALA A 101 22.22 17.97 -6.27
CA ALA A 101 22.41 16.78 -7.10
C ALA A 101 23.88 16.30 -7.10
N GLU A 102 24.86 17.19 -6.93
CA GLU A 102 26.29 16.90 -6.87
C GLU A 102 26.70 16.20 -5.56
N GLY A 103 25.82 16.21 -4.56
CA GLY A 103 25.95 15.43 -3.32
C GLY A 103 25.06 14.17 -3.27
N SER A 104 24.12 14.00 -4.20
CA SER A 104 23.21 12.85 -4.22
C SER A 104 23.39 11.93 -5.43
N GLY A 105 23.94 12.39 -6.56
CA GLY A 105 24.40 11.53 -7.65
C GLY A 105 23.33 10.67 -8.34
N TYR A 106 22.03 10.96 -8.22
CA TYR A 106 20.98 10.12 -8.81
C TYR A 106 20.39 10.70 -10.10
N HIS A 107 21.00 10.35 -11.24
CA HIS A 107 20.22 10.02 -12.43
C HIS A 107 20.01 8.51 -12.39
N PHE A 108 18.78 8.04 -12.20
CA PHE A 108 18.50 6.61 -12.32
C PHE A 108 18.70 6.21 -13.78
N THR A 109 19.70 5.39 -14.05
CA THR A 109 19.82 4.71 -15.35
C THR A 109 18.75 3.61 -15.45
N GLU A 110 18.46 3.14 -16.66
CA GLU A 110 17.57 1.97 -16.86
C GLU A 110 18.02 0.75 -16.02
N GLU A 111 19.33 0.62 -15.80
CA GLU A 111 19.93 -0.42 -14.98
C GLU A 111 19.65 -0.21 -13.47
N ASP A 112 19.67 1.03 -12.98
CA ASP A 112 19.30 1.35 -11.59
C ASP A 112 17.81 1.09 -11.34
N VAL A 113 16.93 1.39 -12.31
CA VAL A 113 15.49 1.07 -12.23
C VAL A 113 15.29 -0.45 -12.22
N GLN A 114 16.05 -1.20 -13.01
CA GLN A 114 16.01 -2.66 -13.01
C GLN A 114 16.50 -3.24 -11.67
N GLN A 115 17.58 -2.70 -11.12
CA GLN A 115 18.13 -3.14 -9.83
C GLN A 115 17.18 -2.82 -8.68
N LEU A 116 16.50 -1.67 -8.72
CA LEU A 116 15.43 -1.32 -7.78
C LEU A 116 14.22 -2.25 -7.87
N ARG A 117 13.81 -2.66 -9.08
CA ARG A 117 12.77 -3.68 -9.28
C ARG A 117 13.18 -5.03 -8.69
N GLU A 118 14.45 -5.40 -8.84
CA GLU A 118 15.02 -6.63 -8.26
C GLU A 118 15.14 -6.54 -6.74
N LEU A 119 15.53 -5.40 -6.17
CA LEU A 119 15.59 -5.16 -4.71
C LEU A 119 14.19 -5.10 -4.08
N MET A 120 13.23 -4.43 -4.72
CA MET A 120 11.84 -4.41 -4.26
C MET A 120 11.15 -5.78 -4.45
N GLY A 121 11.65 -6.60 -5.39
CA GLY A 121 11.19 -7.97 -5.64
C GLY A 121 11.90 -9.05 -4.81
N SER A 122 13.08 -8.76 -4.24
CA SER A 122 13.91 -9.73 -3.52
C SER A 122 13.72 -9.63 -2.01
N THR A 123 13.61 -10.81 -1.43
CA THR A 123 13.44 -11.08 0.00
C THR A 123 14.57 -10.44 0.81
N GLY A 124 14.20 -9.76 1.90
CA GLY A 124 15.07 -8.88 2.66
C GLY A 124 16.45 -9.44 2.99
N GLN A 125 17.48 -8.67 2.62
CA GLN A 125 18.82 -8.73 3.19
C GLN A 125 19.40 -7.31 3.28
N THR A 126 20.28 -7.14 4.26
CA THR A 126 20.69 -5.90 4.93
C THR A 126 22.00 -5.29 4.36
N GLU A 127 21.92 -4.01 3.94
CA GLU A 127 22.95 -2.92 3.87
C GLU A 127 24.33 -3.13 3.17
N PRO A 128 25.01 -2.06 2.65
CA PRO A 128 24.78 -0.62 2.86
C PRO A 128 24.64 0.24 1.59
N ALA A 129 23.69 1.19 1.60
CA ALA A 129 23.69 2.41 0.77
C ALA A 129 22.80 3.48 1.42
N ASP A 130 23.18 3.91 2.62
CA ASP A 130 22.30 4.47 3.65
C ASP A 130 21.53 5.76 3.27
N ALA A 131 21.96 6.53 2.27
CA ALA A 131 21.20 7.71 1.80
C ALA A 131 20.23 7.38 0.66
N VAL A 132 20.60 6.45 -0.21
CA VAL A 132 19.83 6.00 -1.37
C VAL A 132 18.77 5.02 -0.94
N VAL A 133 19.16 4.07 -0.10
CA VAL A 133 18.25 3.13 0.55
C VAL A 133 17.23 3.92 1.35
N MET A 134 17.63 4.98 2.07
CA MET A 134 16.68 5.83 2.78
C MET A 134 15.75 6.60 1.82
N SER A 135 16.26 7.26 0.77
CA SER A 135 15.41 8.01 -0.16
C SER A 135 14.48 7.11 -0.98
N VAL A 136 14.96 5.95 -1.41
CA VAL A 136 14.20 4.88 -2.09
C VAL A 136 13.20 4.24 -1.13
N GLN A 137 13.56 4.01 0.14
CA GLN A 137 12.63 3.49 1.15
C GLN A 137 11.55 4.52 1.46
N MET A 138 11.88 5.81 1.54
CA MET A 138 10.94 6.89 1.82
C MET A 138 9.96 7.11 0.66
N CYS A 139 10.46 7.21 -0.57
CA CYS A 139 9.59 7.29 -1.76
C CYS A 139 8.81 5.98 -1.94
N GLY A 140 9.46 4.84 -1.70
CA GLY A 140 8.85 3.51 -1.75
C GLY A 140 7.70 3.33 -0.74
N GLN A 141 7.73 3.96 0.44
CA GLN A 141 6.58 3.90 1.35
C GLN A 141 5.31 4.47 0.72
N CYS A 142 5.44 5.54 -0.06
CA CYS A 142 4.30 6.18 -0.74
C CYS A 142 3.98 5.53 -2.09
N HIS A 143 4.99 5.10 -2.83
CA HIS A 143 4.86 4.66 -4.23
C HIS A 143 4.84 3.13 -4.44
N ASN A 144 4.98 2.32 -3.39
CA ASN A 144 4.88 0.86 -3.50
C ASN A 144 3.41 0.35 -3.46
N VAL A 145 2.43 1.25 -3.63
CA VAL A 145 0.99 0.93 -3.71
C VAL A 145 0.65 0.03 -4.90
N GLU A 146 1.50 -0.05 -5.91
CA GLU A 146 1.36 -1.00 -7.03
C GLU A 146 1.50 -2.47 -6.61
N ASN A 147 2.31 -2.73 -5.57
CA ASN A 147 2.66 -4.08 -5.11
C ASN A 147 1.98 -4.47 -3.79
N ARG A 148 0.98 -3.71 -3.33
CA ARG A 148 0.26 -4.02 -2.09
C ARG A 148 -1.19 -3.59 -2.14
N CYS A 149 -2.06 -4.36 -1.50
CA CYS A 149 -3.49 -4.04 -1.41
C CYS A 149 -3.89 -3.48 -0.04
N ASP A 150 -2.94 -3.22 0.85
CA ASP A 150 -3.19 -2.71 2.21
C ASP A 150 -2.77 -1.25 2.38
N SER A 151 -2.67 -0.48 1.30
CA SER A 151 -2.33 0.96 1.34
C SER A 151 -3.50 1.86 1.75
N CYS A 152 -4.74 1.44 1.53
CA CYS A 152 -5.94 2.25 1.84
C CYS A 152 -6.82 1.61 2.92
N HIS A 153 -6.96 0.28 2.88
CA HIS A 153 -7.58 -0.51 3.95
C HIS A 153 -6.51 -1.39 4.59
N PHE A 154 -6.00 -0.95 5.73
CA PHE A 154 -4.77 -1.42 6.34
C PHE A 154 -4.89 -2.85 6.84
N ARG A 155 -3.77 -3.57 6.79
CA ARG A 155 -3.63 -4.84 7.50
C ARG A 155 -3.68 -4.59 9.01
N HIS A 156 -4.24 -5.46 9.86
CA HIS A 156 -4.92 -6.72 9.52
C HIS A 156 -6.45 -6.61 9.59
N ARG A 157 -6.97 -5.38 9.72
CA ARG A 157 -8.40 -5.08 9.79
C ARG A 157 -9.07 -5.15 8.41
N PHE A 158 -8.38 -4.63 7.39
CA PHE A 158 -8.82 -4.53 5.99
C PHE A 158 -10.26 -4.02 5.85
N SER A 159 -10.54 -2.86 6.45
CA SER A 159 -11.89 -2.29 6.54
C SER A 159 -12.22 -1.45 5.29
N PRO A 160 -13.35 -1.71 4.61
CA PRO A 160 -13.81 -0.83 3.53
C PRO A 160 -14.14 0.59 4.00
N GLU A 161 -14.58 0.76 5.25
CA GLU A 161 -14.83 2.08 5.84
C GLU A 161 -13.53 2.86 6.01
N GLU A 162 -12.46 2.18 6.44
CA GLU A 162 -11.12 2.75 6.53
C GLU A 162 -10.63 3.20 5.15
N ALA A 163 -10.78 2.40 4.09
CA ALA A 163 -10.42 2.81 2.73
C ALA A 163 -11.22 4.01 2.19
N ARG A 164 -12.42 4.27 2.71
CA ARG A 164 -13.23 5.44 2.32
C ARG A 164 -12.88 6.69 3.12
N ASN A 165 -12.23 6.54 4.28
CA ASN A 165 -11.84 7.68 5.08
C ASN A 165 -10.78 8.51 4.34
N PRO A 166 -10.94 9.85 4.20
CA PRO A 166 -9.95 10.73 3.58
C PRO A 166 -8.54 10.58 4.17
N MET A 167 -8.44 10.26 5.46
CA MET A 167 -7.16 10.08 6.14
C MET A 167 -6.36 8.88 5.63
N SER A 168 -7.00 7.90 4.99
CA SER A 168 -6.30 6.78 4.36
C SER A 168 -5.53 7.19 3.11
N CYS A 169 -5.87 8.34 2.50
CA CYS A 169 -5.11 8.94 1.41
C CYS A 169 -3.99 9.86 1.91
N ALA A 170 -4.16 10.41 3.14
CA ALA A 170 -3.34 11.49 3.67
C ALA A 170 -1.86 11.15 3.83
N THR A 171 -1.50 9.88 3.99
CA THR A 171 -0.10 9.45 4.12
C THR A 171 0.72 9.74 2.86
N CYS A 172 0.10 9.67 1.68
CA CYS A 172 0.78 9.87 0.39
C CYS A 172 0.36 11.17 -0.30
N HIS A 173 -0.93 11.52 -0.20
CA HIS A 173 -1.51 12.69 -0.86
C HIS A 173 -1.47 13.92 0.05
N MET A 174 -0.26 14.31 0.40
CA MET A 174 0.07 15.39 1.32
C MET A 174 1.33 16.12 0.88
N GLY A 175 1.63 17.23 1.54
CA GLY A 175 2.90 17.92 1.38
C GLY A 175 2.92 18.92 0.22
N PRO A 176 4.05 19.60 0.03
CA PRO A 176 4.12 20.84 -0.75
C PRO A 176 3.90 20.67 -2.26
N ASP A 177 4.21 19.51 -2.82
CA ASP A 177 4.20 19.23 -4.26
C ASP A 177 2.84 18.70 -4.75
N HIS A 178 2.07 18.08 -3.85
CA HIS A 178 0.69 17.65 -4.09
C HIS A 178 -0.13 17.62 -2.77
N PRO A 179 -0.59 18.79 -2.29
CA PRO A 179 -1.24 18.91 -0.98
C PRO A 179 -2.74 18.55 -1.02
N GLN A 180 -3.11 17.38 -1.56
CA GLN A 180 -4.54 17.08 -1.75
C GLN A 180 -5.29 16.94 -0.43
N ILE A 181 -4.68 16.34 0.61
CA ILE A 181 -5.35 16.22 1.91
C ILE A 181 -5.52 17.59 2.58
N GLU A 182 -4.51 18.46 2.52
CA GLU A 182 -4.60 19.81 3.10
C GLU A 182 -5.66 20.63 2.37
N MET A 183 -5.70 20.54 1.04
CA MET A 183 -6.76 21.15 0.23
C MET A 183 -8.14 20.60 0.60
N TYR A 184 -8.28 19.29 0.80
CA TYR A 184 -9.54 18.67 1.20
C TYR A 184 -10.00 19.13 2.59
N GLN A 185 -9.13 19.04 3.60
CA GLN A 185 -9.42 19.41 4.99
C GLN A 185 -9.83 20.88 5.12
N HIS A 186 -9.22 21.77 4.33
CA HIS A 186 -9.57 23.19 4.30
C HIS A 186 -10.72 23.54 3.33
N SER A 187 -11.28 22.57 2.62
CA SER A 187 -12.46 22.76 1.79
C SER A 187 -13.76 22.67 2.60
N LYS A 188 -14.88 23.08 1.99
CA LYS A 188 -16.20 22.88 2.59
C LYS A 188 -16.61 21.41 2.70
N HIS A 189 -16.06 20.53 1.86
CA HIS A 189 -16.29 19.09 1.98
C HIS A 189 -15.58 18.55 3.22
N GLY A 190 -14.28 18.82 3.38
CA GLY A 190 -13.51 18.42 4.56
C GLY A 190 -14.06 18.98 5.86
N SER A 191 -14.36 20.29 5.91
CA SER A 191 -14.98 20.90 7.09
C SER A 191 -16.32 20.25 7.48
N ARG A 192 -17.10 19.79 6.50
CA ARG A 192 -18.37 19.10 6.77
C ARG A 192 -18.12 17.67 7.26
N PHE A 193 -17.16 16.97 6.65
CA PHE A 193 -16.75 15.63 7.08
C PHE A 193 -16.23 15.64 8.53
N ASP A 194 -15.39 16.61 8.91
CA ASP A 194 -14.85 16.73 10.28
C ASP A 194 -15.94 16.96 11.33
N VAL A 195 -17.02 17.66 10.96
CA VAL A 195 -18.14 17.94 11.88
C VAL A 195 -19.04 16.73 12.07
N TYR A 196 -19.32 15.98 11.00
CA TYR A 196 -20.37 14.95 11.03
C TYR A 196 -19.84 13.51 10.99
N GLY A 197 -18.58 13.29 10.60
CA GLY A 197 -18.01 11.95 10.36
C GLY A 197 -18.75 11.15 9.28
N ASP A 198 -19.49 11.84 8.42
CA ASP A 198 -20.50 11.24 7.55
C ASP A 198 -19.91 10.93 6.16
N LEU A 199 -19.76 9.64 5.85
CA LEU A 199 -19.29 9.12 4.57
C LEU A 199 -20.41 9.00 3.51
N GLU A 200 -21.68 9.26 3.86
CA GLU A 200 -22.82 9.09 2.96
C GLU A 200 -23.30 10.42 2.36
N THR A 201 -23.26 11.52 3.13
CA THR A 201 -23.77 12.83 2.66
C THR A 201 -22.71 13.86 2.34
N VAL A 202 -21.44 13.54 2.59
CA VAL A 202 -20.30 14.43 2.32
C VAL A 202 -19.36 13.73 1.35
N PRO A 203 -19.07 14.33 0.17
CA PRO A 203 -18.16 13.72 -0.77
C PRO A 203 -16.75 13.65 -0.19
N VAL A 204 -16.18 12.45 -0.14
CA VAL A 204 -14.80 12.17 0.23
C VAL A 204 -13.94 11.89 -1.00
N CYS A 205 -12.64 11.67 -0.79
CA CYS A 205 -11.66 11.42 -1.86
C CYS A 205 -12.15 10.35 -2.85
N VAL A 206 -12.60 9.21 -2.34
CA VAL A 206 -13.03 8.07 -3.17
C VAL A 206 -14.36 8.28 -3.88
N ASP A 207 -15.24 9.17 -3.39
CA ASP A 207 -16.50 9.45 -4.10
C ASP A 207 -16.26 10.19 -5.41
N CYS A 208 -15.26 11.07 -5.42
CA CYS A 208 -14.88 11.85 -6.59
C CYS A 208 -13.87 11.11 -7.48
N HIS A 209 -12.95 10.36 -6.88
CA HIS A 209 -11.82 9.76 -7.60
C HIS A 209 -11.98 8.24 -7.85
N MET A 210 -13.01 7.60 -7.27
CA MET A 210 -13.44 6.23 -7.57
C MET A 210 -14.97 6.12 -7.81
N PRO A 211 -15.58 7.01 -8.63
CA PRO A 211 -17.03 7.01 -8.78
C PRO A 211 -17.50 5.76 -9.53
N TYR A 212 -18.26 4.91 -8.82
CA TYR A 212 -19.04 3.77 -9.32
C TYR A 212 -18.30 2.72 -10.16
N ASN A 213 -18.17 1.52 -9.59
CA ASN A 213 -17.77 0.25 -10.26
C ASN A 213 -16.34 0.24 -10.81
N SER A 214 -15.73 1.41 -10.94
CA SER A 214 -14.35 1.63 -11.27
C SER A 214 -13.57 1.59 -9.95
N GLN A 215 -13.00 0.43 -9.62
CA GLN A 215 -11.88 0.37 -8.67
C GLN A 215 -10.63 1.04 -9.26
N MET A 216 -10.82 2.10 -10.06
CA MET A 216 -9.86 2.72 -10.94
C MET A 216 -9.70 4.19 -10.56
N LEU A 217 -8.60 4.50 -9.88
CA LEU A 217 -8.09 5.85 -9.71
C LEU A 217 -7.28 6.25 -10.94
N GLY A 218 -7.82 7.12 -11.81
CA GLY A 218 -7.11 7.63 -12.98
C GLY A 218 -6.64 6.51 -13.92
N GLN A 219 -7.50 6.12 -14.88
CA GLN A 219 -7.20 5.06 -15.85
C GLN A 219 -5.85 5.29 -16.51
N LYS A 220 -5.08 4.21 -16.66
CA LYS A 220 -3.89 4.23 -17.53
C LYS A 220 -4.34 4.53 -18.96
N THR A 221 -3.72 5.50 -19.61
CA THR A 221 -3.92 5.74 -21.04
C THR A 221 -2.81 5.06 -21.85
N ASP A 222 -3.01 4.85 -23.15
CA ASP A 222 -2.00 4.24 -24.04
C ASP A 222 -0.67 5.04 -24.12
N GLN A 223 -0.64 6.24 -23.54
CA GLN A 223 0.56 7.10 -23.37
C GLN A 223 1.30 6.85 -22.05
N ASP A 224 0.87 5.85 -21.28
CA ASP A 224 1.40 5.50 -19.95
C ASP A 224 2.29 4.25 -19.96
N GLY A 225 2.76 3.82 -21.13
CA GLY A 225 3.61 2.63 -21.33
C GLY A 225 4.83 2.88 -22.20
#